data_AF-A0A430QT14-F1
#
_entry.id   AF-A0A430QT14-F1
#
_cell.length_a   1.000
_cell.length_b   1.000
_cell.length_c   1.000
_cell.angle_alpha   90.00
_cell.angle_beta   90.00
_cell.angle_gamma   90.00
#
_symmetry.space_group_name_H-M   'P 1'
#
loop_
_entity.id
_entity.type
_entity.pdbx_description
1 polymer ?
#
loop_
_entity_poly.entity_id
_entity_poly.type
_entity_poly.pdbx_seq_one_letter_code
_entity_poly.pdbx_strand_id
1 'polypeptide(L)'
;MCRSWQTLYFPSRVIHFIRITGTRNTFNRTFHLITFRCFYSEKVFQQIDGFMVPTFNVANVDHGATVLEGVSRNRNALIDGNIRMYDWNSGYTCHQLGNGAIVVQLAQPFLLRSMRYI
;
A
#
# COMPACT_ATOMS: atom_id res chain seq x y z
N MET A 1 5.42 7.71 3.80
CA MET A 1 6.71 7.23 3.26
C MET A 1 6.39 6.21 2.17
N CYS A 2 6.91 6.33 0.96
CA CYS A 2 6.65 5.34 -0.11
C CYS A 2 7.74 4.25 -0.01
N ARG A 3 7.39 3.05 0.44
CA ARG A 3 8.35 1.95 0.67
C ARG A 3 8.18 0.77 -0.27
N SER A 4 7.24 0.86 -1.20
CA SER A 4 6.94 -0.15 -2.21
C SER A 4 6.66 0.53 -3.55
N TRP A 5 6.35 -0.29 -4.56
CA TRP A 5 5.87 0.19 -5.85
C TRP A 5 4.74 1.21 -5.69
N GLN A 6 4.94 2.37 -6.33
CA GLN A 6 3.88 3.35 -6.55
C GLN A 6 3.45 3.21 -8.00
N THR A 7 2.17 2.96 -8.23
CA THR A 7 1.58 2.87 -9.56
C THR A 7 0.64 4.03 -9.78
N LEU A 8 0.96 4.81 -10.82
CA LEU A 8 0.16 5.93 -11.30
C LEU A 8 -0.52 5.47 -12.59
N TYR A 9 -1.84 5.38 -12.55
CA TYR A 9 -2.65 5.24 -13.76
C TYR A 9 -3.08 6.62 -14.25
N PHE A 10 -3.44 6.73 -15.52
CA PHE A 10 -4.01 7.93 -16.13
C PHE A 10 -4.63 7.53 -17.47
N PRO A 11 -5.56 8.33 -18.03
CA PRO A 11 -6.11 8.06 -19.35
C PRO A 11 -5.00 7.96 -20.40
N SER A 12 -5.14 7.04 -21.36
CA SER A 12 -4.15 6.78 -22.42
C SER A 12 -3.78 8.06 -23.17
N ARG A 13 -2.48 8.32 -23.31
CA ARG A 13 -1.92 9.49 -23.99
C ARG A 13 -0.67 9.08 -24.78
N VAL A 14 -0.47 9.69 -25.95
CA VAL A 14 0.80 9.60 -26.68
C VAL A 14 1.80 10.52 -25.99
N ILE A 15 2.90 9.95 -25.48
CA ILE A 15 3.90 10.66 -24.67
C ILE A 15 5.27 10.44 -25.30
N HIS A 16 5.98 11.53 -25.59
CA HIS A 16 7.35 11.49 -26.07
C HIS A 16 8.38 11.74 -24.96
N PHE A 17 8.03 12.60 -23.99
CA PHE A 17 8.90 12.95 -22.86
C PHE A 17 8.18 12.82 -21.53
N ILE A 18 8.88 12.33 -20.51
CA ILE A 18 8.41 12.27 -19.13
C ILE A 18 9.39 13.05 -18.24
N ARG A 19 8.89 14.06 -17.53
CA ARG A 19 9.64 14.82 -16.53
C ARG A 19 9.20 14.40 -15.13
N ILE A 20 10.14 13.94 -14.32
CA ILE A 20 9.91 13.58 -12.92
C ILE A 20 10.57 14.63 -12.04
N THR A 21 9.81 15.23 -11.12
CA THR A 21 10.32 16.27 -10.20
C THR A 21 9.93 15.91 -8.77
N GLY A 22 10.92 15.56 -7.95
CA GLY A 22 10.72 15.37 -6.52
C GLY A 22 10.53 16.71 -5.82
N THR A 23 9.50 16.81 -4.97
CA THR A 23 9.15 18.07 -4.28
C THR A 23 9.54 18.09 -2.82
N ARG A 24 9.53 16.92 -2.15
CA ARG A 24 9.87 16.76 -0.73
C ARG A 24 10.46 15.38 -0.47
N ASN A 25 11.43 15.31 0.45
CA ASN A 25 11.98 14.07 0.99
C ASN A 25 12.06 14.22 2.52
N THR A 26 11.71 13.16 3.25
CA THR A 26 11.58 13.19 4.72
C THR A 26 12.91 13.04 5.46
N PHE A 27 14.00 12.72 4.77
CA PHE A 27 15.31 12.42 5.35
C PHE A 27 16.38 13.43 4.92
N ASN A 28 16.37 13.86 3.65
CA ASN A 28 17.36 14.80 3.12
C ASN A 28 16.78 15.70 2.02
N ARG A 29 17.64 16.47 1.33
CA ARG A 29 17.25 17.39 0.25
C ARG A 29 17.33 16.79 -1.16
N THR A 30 17.48 15.47 -1.28
CA THR A 30 17.66 14.77 -2.56
C THR A 30 16.46 13.89 -2.86
N PHE A 31 16.01 13.87 -4.12
CA PHE A 31 15.00 12.92 -4.59
C PHE A 31 15.68 11.67 -5.14
N HIS A 32 15.28 10.49 -4.65
CA HIS A 32 15.84 9.22 -5.06
C HIS A 32 14.75 8.38 -5.75
N LEU A 33 15.06 7.83 -6.93
CA LEU A 33 14.20 6.92 -7.68
C LEU A 33 15.01 5.67 -8.01
N ILE A 34 14.52 4.50 -7.56
CA ILE A 34 15.25 3.23 -7.72
C ILE A 34 14.93 2.59 -9.07
N THR A 35 13.67 2.62 -9.49
CA THR A 35 13.22 2.04 -10.76
C THR A 35 12.06 2.85 -11.31
N PHE A 36 12.10 3.09 -12.62
CA PHE A 36 11.05 3.75 -13.38
C PHE A 36 10.57 2.82 -14.50
N ARG A 37 9.26 2.64 -14.62
CA ARG A 37 8.64 1.82 -15.67
C ARG A 37 7.39 2.53 -16.18
N CYS A 38 7.14 2.44 -17.48
CA CYS A 38 5.97 3.02 -18.13
C CYS A 38 5.35 1.95 -19.03
N PHE A 39 4.06 1.67 -18.86
CA PHE A 39 3.36 0.59 -19.54
C PHE A 39 2.04 1.10 -20.12
N TYR A 40 1.60 0.47 -21.20
CA TYR A 40 0.20 0.47 -21.57
C TYR A 40 -0.54 -0.61 -20.76
N SER A 41 -1.74 -0.29 -20.26
CA SER A 41 -2.60 -1.26 -19.56
C SER A 41 -4.01 -1.15 -20.11
N GLU A 42 -4.60 -2.29 -20.48
CA GLU A 42 -6.00 -2.37 -20.91
C GLU A 42 -6.97 -2.21 -19.72
N LYS A 43 -6.48 -2.48 -18.51
CA LYS A 43 -7.28 -2.37 -17.30
C LYS A 43 -7.46 -0.90 -16.95
N VAL A 44 -8.72 -0.45 -16.96
CA VAL A 44 -9.07 0.90 -16.55
C VAL A 44 -9.12 0.97 -15.03
N PHE A 45 -8.30 1.83 -14.44
CA PHE A 45 -8.30 2.11 -13.01
C PHE A 45 -9.00 3.45 -12.78
N GLN A 46 -10.08 3.42 -12.00
CA GLN A 46 -10.76 4.64 -11.61
C GLN A 46 -9.84 5.47 -10.71
N GLN A 47 -9.81 6.78 -10.96
CA GLN A 47 -9.07 7.74 -10.15
C GLN A 47 -9.94 8.93 -9.82
N ILE A 48 -9.75 9.45 -8.62
CA ILE A 48 -10.37 10.68 -8.13
C ILE A 48 -9.24 11.50 -7.51
N ASP A 49 -9.06 12.74 -7.99
CA ASP A 49 -8.01 13.66 -7.54
C ASP A 49 -6.58 13.06 -7.59
N GLY A 50 -6.31 12.22 -8.60
CA GLY A 50 -5.03 11.54 -8.78
C GLY A 50 -4.80 10.32 -7.87
N PHE A 51 -5.73 10.03 -6.97
CA PHE A 51 -5.69 8.82 -6.14
C PHE A 51 -6.44 7.68 -6.81
N MET A 52 -5.85 6.49 -6.78
CA MET A 52 -6.48 5.27 -7.27
C MET A 52 -7.63 4.86 -6.36
N VAL A 53 -8.76 4.53 -6.96
CA VAL A 53 -9.90 3.87 -6.30
C VAL A 53 -9.74 2.36 -6.53
N PRO A 54 -9.24 1.59 -5.53
CA PRO A 54 -8.98 0.18 -5.75
C PRO A 54 -10.29 -0.61 -5.81
N THR A 55 -10.32 -1.61 -6.69
CA THR A 55 -11.40 -2.61 -6.79
C THR A 55 -11.02 -3.95 -6.18
N PHE A 56 -9.90 -4.01 -5.47
CA PHE A 56 -9.32 -5.19 -4.84
C PHE A 56 -8.72 -4.85 -3.48
N ASN A 57 -8.40 -5.86 -2.67
CA ASN A 57 -7.79 -5.64 -1.36
C ASN A 57 -6.34 -5.15 -1.49
N VAL A 58 -6.11 -3.86 -1.29
CA VAL A 58 -4.77 -3.25 -1.26
C VAL A 58 -4.05 -3.43 0.08
N ALA A 59 -4.76 -3.85 1.14
CA ALA A 59 -4.19 -4.23 2.43
C ALA A 59 -3.79 -5.72 2.40
N ASN A 60 -2.88 -6.05 1.48
CA ASN A 60 -2.27 -7.39 1.39
C ASN A 60 -0.76 -7.26 1.11
N VAL A 61 0.04 -8.18 1.66
CA VAL A 61 1.50 -8.25 1.42
C VAL A 61 1.87 -8.32 -0.06
N ASP A 62 1.10 -9.06 -0.86
CA ASP A 62 1.31 -9.22 -2.30
C ASP A 62 1.09 -7.91 -3.06
N HIS A 63 0.30 -7.01 -2.48
CA HIS A 63 0.06 -5.66 -2.99
C HIS A 63 0.95 -4.61 -2.30
N GLY A 64 2.00 -5.03 -1.59
CA GLY A 64 3.00 -4.16 -1.00
C GLY A 64 2.57 -3.46 0.29
N ALA A 65 1.48 -3.89 0.92
CA ALA A 65 1.15 -3.43 2.27
C ALA A 65 2.06 -4.08 3.32
N THR A 66 2.19 -3.46 4.49
CA THR A 66 3.06 -3.93 5.57
C THR A 66 2.49 -3.53 6.92
N VAL A 67 2.58 -4.42 7.92
CA VAL A 67 2.28 -4.08 9.32
C VAL A 67 3.50 -3.40 9.94
N LEU A 68 3.32 -2.17 10.41
CA LEU A 68 4.34 -1.37 11.08
C LEU A 68 4.31 -1.51 12.60
N GLU A 69 3.12 -1.58 13.17
CA GLU A 69 2.88 -1.70 14.62
C GLU A 69 1.86 -2.78 14.91
N GLY A 70 1.95 -3.36 16.11
CA GLY A 70 1.19 -4.51 16.54
C GLY A 70 2.10 -5.71 16.85
N VAL A 71 1.61 -6.59 17.72
CA VAL A 71 2.28 -7.81 18.15
C VAL A 71 1.66 -8.99 17.41
N SER A 72 2.51 -9.75 16.73
CA SER A 72 2.16 -11.03 16.12
C SER A 72 3.38 -11.95 16.09
N ARG A 73 3.16 -13.26 16.08
CA ARG A 73 4.23 -14.25 15.83
C ARG A 73 4.77 -14.17 14.40
N ASN A 74 3.92 -13.80 13.45
CA ASN A 74 4.31 -13.50 12.08
C ASN A 74 3.87 -12.08 11.75
N ARG A 75 4.84 -11.21 11.43
CA ARG A 75 4.64 -9.76 11.27
C ARG A 75 3.42 -9.41 10.39
N ASN A 76 3.22 -10.15 9.30
CA ASN A 76 2.17 -9.84 8.34
C ASN A 76 0.92 -10.74 8.45
N ALA A 77 0.75 -11.51 9.54
CA ALA A 77 -0.39 -12.41 9.71
C ALA A 77 -1.76 -11.74 9.51
N LEU A 78 -1.88 -10.45 9.84
CA LEU A 78 -3.10 -9.68 9.64
C LEU A 78 -3.48 -9.46 8.17
N ILE A 79 -2.49 -9.41 7.28
CA ILE A 79 -2.64 -8.96 5.88
C ILE A 79 -2.02 -9.93 4.86
N ASP A 80 -1.74 -11.17 5.26
CA ASP A 80 -1.21 -12.20 4.36
C ASP A 80 -2.29 -12.89 3.52
N GLY A 81 -3.57 -12.57 3.77
CA GLY A 81 -4.73 -13.13 3.06
C GLY A 81 -5.25 -14.45 3.65
N ASN A 82 -4.64 -14.97 4.71
CA ASN A 82 -5.08 -16.18 5.38
C ASN A 82 -6.18 -15.90 6.41
N ILE A 83 -7.41 -16.30 6.08
CA ILE A 83 -8.58 -16.12 6.95
C ILE A 83 -8.98 -17.39 7.73
N ARG A 84 -8.23 -18.49 7.57
CA ARG A 84 -8.61 -19.81 8.10
C ARG A 84 -7.62 -20.35 9.13
N MET A 85 -6.33 -20.02 8.99
CA MET A 85 -5.28 -20.54 9.85
C MET A 85 -4.97 -19.53 10.95
N TYR A 86 -5.90 -19.36 11.87
CA TYR A 86 -5.67 -18.63 13.11
C TYR A 86 -6.18 -19.44 14.30
N ASP A 87 -5.48 -19.30 15.42
CA ASP A 87 -5.83 -19.92 16.70
C ASP A 87 -5.51 -18.96 17.84
N TRP A 88 -5.57 -19.44 19.08
CA TRP A 88 -5.27 -18.61 20.25
C TRP A 88 -3.79 -18.12 20.31
N ASN A 89 -2.91 -18.66 19.47
CA ASN A 89 -1.47 -18.41 19.47
C ASN A 89 -0.96 -17.68 18.23
N SER A 90 -1.66 -17.77 17.09
CA SER A 90 -1.14 -17.37 15.78
C SER A 90 -2.26 -16.96 14.81
N GLY A 91 -1.90 -16.32 13.70
CA GLY A 91 -2.86 -15.89 12.67
C GLY A 91 -3.60 -14.59 13.00
N TYR A 92 -3.14 -13.83 14.00
CA TYR A 92 -3.67 -12.52 14.34
C TYR A 92 -2.57 -11.52 14.67
N THR A 93 -2.91 -10.24 14.65
CA THR A 93 -2.08 -9.16 15.21
C THR A 93 -2.88 -8.46 16.30
N CYS A 94 -2.26 -8.19 17.45
CA CYS A 94 -2.90 -7.52 18.58
C CYS A 94 -2.06 -6.36 19.13
N HIS A 95 -2.62 -5.60 20.05
CA HIS A 95 -1.88 -4.67 20.90
C HIS A 95 -2.56 -4.61 22.28
N GLN A 96 -1.90 -4.04 23.29
CA GLN A 96 -2.53 -3.83 24.59
C GLN A 96 -3.58 -2.72 24.49
N LEU A 97 -4.74 -2.93 25.12
CA LEU A 97 -5.77 -1.89 25.22
C LEU A 97 -5.21 -0.67 25.94
N GLY A 98 -5.38 0.52 25.37
CA GLY A 98 -4.86 1.78 25.91
C GLY A 98 -3.34 1.98 25.77
N ASN A 99 -2.59 1.00 25.24
CA ASN A 99 -1.15 1.09 25.06
C ASN A 99 -0.69 0.44 23.74
N GLY A 100 -0.64 1.24 22.67
CA GLY A 100 -0.22 0.84 21.34
C GLY A 100 -1.34 0.87 20.31
N ALA A 101 -1.02 0.44 19.09
CA ALA A 101 -1.95 0.36 17.97
C ALA A 101 -1.53 -0.77 17.01
N ILE A 102 -2.43 -1.11 16.09
CA ILE A 102 -2.09 -1.84 14.87
C ILE A 102 -2.01 -0.83 13.75
N VAL A 103 -0.82 -0.67 13.17
CA VAL A 103 -0.59 0.28 12.08
C VAL A 103 -0.27 -0.49 10.81
N VAL A 104 -1.15 -0.39 9.81
CA VAL A 104 -0.94 -0.96 8.48
C VAL A 104 -0.57 0.16 7.52
N GLN A 105 0.60 0.02 6.88
CA GLN A 105 1.02 0.88 5.79
C GLN A 105 0.63 0.23 4.46
N LEU A 106 -0.16 0.93 3.65
CA LEU A 106 -0.42 0.53 2.26
C LEU A 106 0.76 0.88 1.36
N ALA A 107 0.82 0.23 0.20
CA ALA A 107 1.89 0.49 -0.76
C ALA A 107 2.01 1.97 -1.12
N GLN A 108 0.87 2.60 -1.41
CA GLN A 108 0.74 4.01 -1.77
C GLN A 108 -0.55 4.57 -1.17
N PRO A 109 -0.79 5.88 -1.26
CA PRO A 109 -2.11 6.44 -0.97
C PRO A 109 -3.19 5.90 -1.92
N PHE A 110 -4.29 5.44 -1.37
CA PHE A 110 -5.48 4.99 -2.09
C PHE A 110 -6.72 5.73 -1.59
N LEU A 111 -7.70 5.94 -2.47
CA LEU A 111 -9.01 6.42 -2.05
C LEU A 111 -9.89 5.23 -1.67
N LEU A 112 -9.96 4.94 -0.37
CA LEU A 112 -10.73 3.84 0.19
C LEU A 112 -12.09 4.33 0.69
N ARG A 113 -13.13 3.48 0.54
CA ARG A 113 -14.48 3.76 1.04
C ARG A 113 -15.06 2.69 1.97
N SER A 114 -14.36 1.58 2.14
CA SER A 114 -14.84 0.42 2.89
C SER A 114 -13.68 -0.38 3.46
N MET A 115 -13.90 -1.00 4.61
CA MET A 115 -12.97 -1.92 5.27
C MET A 115 -13.76 -3.08 5.87
N ARG A 116 -13.09 -4.21 6.08
CA ARG A 116 -13.65 -5.40 6.75
C ARG A 116 -12.58 -6.01 7.64
N TYR A 117 -12.99 -6.48 8.80
CA TYR A 117 -12.17 -7.22 9.76
C TYR A 117 -12.94 -8.47 10.22
N ILE A 118 -12.22 -9.42 10.81
CA ILE A 118 -12.75 -10.62 11.47
C ILE A 118 -12.10 -10.76 12.83
#